data_AF-A0AA41JHQ7-F1
#
_entry.id   AF-A0AA41JHQ7-F1
#
_cell.length_a   1.000
_cell.length_b   1.000
_cell.length_c   1.000
_cell.angle_alpha   90.00
_cell.angle_beta   90.00
_cell.angle_gamma   90.00
#
_symmetry.space_group_name_H-M   'P 1'
#
loop_
_entity.id
_entity.type
_entity.pdbx_description
1 polymer ?
#
loop_
_entity_poly.entity_id
_entity_poly.type
_entity_poly.pdbx_seq_one_letter_code
_entity_poly.pdbx_strand_id
1 'polypeptide(L)'
;MCVVVDRSPGAAAVSATVARFTAMPEVALLQIDDPVDAHRAWSESLMPSNGPNTAKTSADCRSSRLPRGVPLLVWSTRPQDLDWLGSIGGNKVSALVTFEGDDVEMQVSHLLTLVLKELKHAIAENILTY
;
A
#
# COMPACT_ATOMS: atom_id res chain seq x y z
N MET A 1 -3.44 2.26 9.49
CA MET A 1 -3.38 1.23 8.43
C MET A 1 -3.00 1.91 7.11
N CYS A 2 -2.28 1.23 6.21
CA CYS A 2 -1.97 1.77 4.88
C CYS A 2 -2.55 0.88 3.79
N VAL A 3 -3.33 1.46 2.88
CA VAL A 3 -3.84 0.81 1.69
C VAL A 3 -2.92 1.15 0.52
N VAL A 4 -2.30 0.14 -0.09
CA VAL A 4 -1.45 0.28 -1.27
C VAL A 4 -2.25 -0.14 -2.49
N VAL A 5 -2.36 0.75 -3.47
CA VAL A 5 -3.13 0.53 -4.68
C VAL A 5 -2.27 0.76 -5.92
N ASP A 6 -2.37 -0.10 -6.92
CA ASP A 6 -1.76 0.13 -8.23
C ASP A 6 -2.77 0.70 -9.24
N ARG A 7 -2.38 0.85 -10.50
CA ARG A 7 -3.28 1.35 -11.55
C ARG A 7 -4.32 0.34 -12.03
N SER A 8 -4.20 -0.92 -11.62
CA SER A 8 -4.97 -2.03 -12.20
C SER A 8 -6.47 -2.04 -11.88
N PRO A 9 -6.97 -1.51 -10.73
CA PRO A 9 -8.40 -1.36 -10.47
C PRO A 9 -9.08 -0.24 -11.28
N GLY A 10 -8.30 0.56 -12.01
CA GLY A 10 -8.78 1.67 -12.82
C GLY A 10 -8.92 2.99 -12.06
N ALA A 11 -8.67 4.11 -12.76
CA ALA A 11 -8.58 5.43 -12.15
C ALA A 11 -9.89 5.89 -11.46
N ALA A 12 -11.05 5.49 -11.98
CA ALA A 12 -12.34 5.84 -11.39
C ALA A 12 -12.53 5.20 -9.99
N ALA A 13 -12.17 3.92 -9.86
CA ALA A 13 -12.25 3.18 -8.60
C ALA A 13 -11.25 3.72 -7.57
N VAL A 14 -10.02 4.01 -7.99
CA VAL A 14 -9.01 4.65 -7.12
C VAL A 14 -9.49 6.02 -6.64
N SER A 15 -10.03 6.86 -7.53
CA SER A 15 -10.52 8.19 -7.17
C SER A 15 -11.69 8.15 -6.19
N ALA A 16 -12.64 7.23 -6.40
CA ALA A 16 -13.77 7.05 -5.48
C ALA A 16 -13.30 6.54 -4.10
N THR A 17 -12.32 5.64 -4.08
CA THR A 17 -11.65 5.17 -2.86
C THR A 17 -10.93 6.30 -2.12
N VAL A 18 -10.17 7.16 -2.82
CA VAL A 18 -9.53 8.35 -2.23
C VAL A 18 -10.57 9.23 -1.56
N ALA A 19 -11.65 9.56 -2.28
CA ALA A 19 -12.71 10.41 -1.76
C ALA A 19 -13.34 9.80 -0.49
N ARG A 20 -13.48 8.47 -0.44
CA ARG A 20 -14.04 7.77 0.72
C ARG A 20 -13.11 7.77 1.92
N PHE A 21 -11.81 7.58 1.71
CA PHE A 21 -10.83 7.49 2.80
C PHE A 21 -10.25 8.83 3.25
N THR A 22 -10.45 9.91 2.49
CA THR A 22 -9.98 11.26 2.88
C THR A 22 -10.54 11.70 4.25
N ALA A 23 -11.70 11.17 4.65
CA ALA A 23 -12.31 11.45 5.95
C ALA A 23 -11.81 10.54 7.11
N MET A 24 -10.91 9.59 6.86
CA MET A 24 -10.45 8.59 7.83
C MET A 24 -8.96 8.78 8.17
N PRO A 25 -8.62 9.50 9.26
CA PRO A 25 -7.22 9.80 9.60
C PRO A 25 -6.40 8.54 9.94
N GLU A 26 -7.03 7.43 10.30
CA GLU A 26 -6.38 6.15 10.61
C GLU A 26 -5.97 5.36 9.37
N VAL A 27 -6.40 5.79 8.18
CA VAL A 27 -6.15 5.13 6.90
C VAL A 27 -5.34 6.04 5.99
N ALA A 28 -4.14 5.58 5.61
CA ALA A 28 -3.35 6.19 4.56
C ALA A 28 -3.57 5.44 3.24
N LEU A 29 -3.63 6.17 2.12
CA LEU A 29 -3.63 5.58 0.78
C LEU A 29 -2.29 5.88 0.09
N LEU A 30 -1.63 4.84 -0.41
CA LEU A 30 -0.42 4.94 -1.21
C LEU A 30 -0.70 4.38 -2.61
N GLN A 31 -0.54 5.21 -3.64
CA GLN A 31 -0.67 4.77 -5.02
C GLN A 31 0.72 4.48 -5.62
N ILE A 32 0.86 3.30 -6.23
CA ILE A 32 2.04 2.88 -6.99
C ILE A 32 1.67 2.83 -8.47
N ASP A 33 2.25 3.72 -9.25
CA ASP A 33 1.91 3.84 -10.68
C ASP A 33 2.39 2.65 -11.51
N ASP A 34 3.63 2.22 -11.29
CA ASP A 34 4.22 1.03 -11.90
C ASP A 34 4.91 0.19 -10.81
N PRO A 35 4.29 -0.92 -10.38
CA PRO A 35 4.86 -1.80 -9.36
C PRO A 35 6.22 -2.39 -9.72
N VAL A 36 6.46 -2.68 -11.00
CA VAL A 36 7.69 -3.32 -11.48
C VAL A 36 8.84 -2.32 -11.47
N ASP A 37 8.61 -1.12 -12.00
CA ASP A 37 9.61 -0.05 -11.97
C ASP A 37 9.87 0.43 -10.54
N ALA A 38 8.85 0.47 -9.68
CA ALA A 38 9.02 0.79 -8.26
C ALA A 38 9.86 -0.27 -7.53
N HIS A 39 9.63 -1.56 -7.80
CA HIS A 39 10.44 -2.64 -7.25
C HIS A 39 11.89 -2.57 -7.73
N ARG A 40 12.10 -2.25 -9.02
CA ARG A 40 13.45 -2.06 -9.58
C ARG A 40 14.18 -0.92 -8.88
N ALA A 41 13.54 0.25 -8.76
CA ALA A 41 14.12 1.41 -8.10
C ALA A 41 14.45 1.14 -6.63
N TRP A 42 13.58 0.40 -5.92
CA TRP A 42 13.86 -0.04 -4.55
C TRP A 42 15.03 -1.03 -4.47
N SER A 43 15.10 -1.99 -5.39
CA SER A 43 16.21 -2.96 -5.43
C SER A 43 17.55 -2.27 -5.70
N GLU A 44 17.56 -1.27 -6.58
CA GLU A 44 18.74 -0.46 -6.88
C GLU A 44 19.19 0.38 -5.68
N SER A 45 18.27 0.92 -4.87
CA SER A 45 18.63 1.72 -3.70
C SER A 45 19.22 0.91 -2.55
N LEU A 46 18.97 -0.41 -2.51
CA LEU A 46 19.61 -1.33 -1.57
C LEU A 46 21.05 -1.69 -1.95
N MET A 47 21.47 -1.42 -3.19
CA MET A 47 22.83 -1.66 -3.61
C MET A 47 23.73 -0.54 -3.06
N PRO A 48 24.84 -0.87 -2.37
CA PRO A 48 25.78 0.14 -1.91
C PRO A 48 26.39 0.85 -3.12
N SER A 49 26.04 2.12 -3.31
CA SER A 49 26.61 2.95 -4.36
C SER A 49 28.10 3.16 -4.11
N ASN A 50 28.95 2.57 -4.95
CA ASN A 50 30.36 2.94 -5.07
C ASN A 50 30.46 4.27 -5.85
N GLY A 51 30.12 5.40 -5.23
CA GLY A 51 30.28 6.69 -5.87
C GLY A 51 29.88 7.89 -5.00
N PRO A 52 30.62 9.01 -5.07
CA PRO A 52 30.33 10.18 -4.27
C PRO A 52 29.06 10.87 -4.77
N ASN A 53 27.99 10.71 -3.98
CA ASN A 53 26.94 11.70 -3.76
C ASN A 53 26.25 12.27 -5.02
N THR A 54 25.47 11.45 -5.72
CA THR A 54 24.51 11.92 -6.74
C THR A 54 23.10 11.89 -6.18
N ALA A 55 22.60 13.09 -5.90
CA ALA A 55 21.20 13.50 -5.74
C ALA A 55 20.23 12.47 -5.14
N LYS A 56 19.89 12.65 -3.86
CA LYS A 56 18.67 12.11 -3.23
C LYS A 56 17.47 12.41 -4.15
N THR A 57 17.06 11.44 -4.94
CA THR A 57 15.84 11.53 -5.73
C THR A 57 14.67 11.56 -4.76
N SER A 58 13.64 12.35 -5.08
CA SER A 58 12.45 12.51 -4.23
C SER A 58 11.71 11.20 -3.95
N ALA A 59 12.01 10.14 -4.70
CA ALA A 59 11.53 8.78 -4.50
C ALA A 59 12.13 8.10 -3.25
N ASP A 60 13.42 8.30 -2.95
CA ASP A 60 14.07 7.77 -1.74
C ASP A 60 13.39 8.28 -0.45
N CYS A 61 12.87 9.50 -0.49
CA CYS A 61 12.19 10.12 0.65
C CYS A 61 10.76 9.60 0.90
N ARG A 62 10.12 8.96 -0.09
CA ARG A 62 8.72 8.50 0.05
C ARG A 62 8.62 7.07 0.57
N SER A 63 9.56 6.20 0.17
CA SER A 63 9.60 4.81 0.63
C SER A 63 10.19 4.67 2.04
N SER A 64 11.02 5.63 2.46
CA SER A 64 11.73 5.60 3.75
C SER A 64 10.88 5.99 4.98
N ARG A 65 9.56 6.10 4.85
CA ARG A 65 8.70 6.69 5.91
C ARG A 65 7.41 5.94 6.22
N LEU A 66 7.22 4.71 5.78
CA LEU A 66 6.18 3.89 6.42
C LEU A 66 6.67 3.52 7.83
N PRO A 67 6.01 3.98 8.90
CA PRO A 67 6.37 3.59 10.25
C PRO A 67 6.34 2.07 10.35
N ARG A 68 7.36 1.48 10.96
CA ARG A 68 7.40 0.01 11.17
C ARG A 68 6.16 -0.41 11.98
N GLY A 69 5.57 -1.55 11.60
CA GLY A 69 4.42 -2.14 12.26
C GLY A 69 3.07 -1.67 11.72
N VAL A 70 3.04 -0.86 10.66
CA VAL A 70 1.76 -0.49 10.02
C VAL A 70 1.26 -1.65 9.17
N PRO A 71 0.02 -2.13 9.39
CA PRO A 71 -0.60 -3.14 8.54
C PRO A 71 -0.84 -2.57 7.13
N LEU A 72 -0.40 -3.32 6.12
CA LEU A 72 -0.56 -2.99 4.71
C LEU A 72 -1.70 -3.80 4.12
N LEU A 73 -2.63 -3.16 3.42
CA LEU A 73 -3.60 -3.84 2.57
C LEU A 73 -3.31 -3.49 1.13
N VAL A 74 -3.13 -4.52 0.30
CA VAL A 74 -2.76 -4.36 -1.10
C VAL A 74 -3.99 -4.59 -1.97
N TRP A 75 -4.31 -3.61 -2.81
CA TRP A 75 -5.40 -3.69 -3.77
C TRP A 75 -4.84 -3.62 -5.19
N SER A 76 -4.88 -4.75 -5.89
CA SER A 76 -4.38 -4.89 -7.26
C SER A 76 -5.02 -6.13 -7.91
N THR A 77 -5.26 -6.10 -9.21
CA THR A 77 -5.64 -7.26 -10.01
C THR A 77 -4.43 -8.13 -10.39
N ARG A 78 -3.20 -7.66 -10.13
CA ARG A 78 -1.93 -8.39 -10.32
C ARG A 78 -1.10 -8.36 -9.05
N PRO A 79 -1.57 -9.05 -7.99
CA PRO A 79 -0.94 -9.01 -6.68
C PRO A 79 0.54 -9.41 -6.68
N GLN A 80 0.93 -10.33 -7.57
CA GLN A 80 2.30 -10.79 -7.73
C GLN A 80 3.31 -9.67 -8.03
N ASP A 81 2.86 -8.58 -8.67
CA ASP A 81 3.73 -7.44 -8.98
C ASP A 81 4.05 -6.61 -7.71
N LEU A 82 3.36 -6.89 -6.59
CA LEU A 82 3.47 -6.18 -5.31
C LEU A 82 3.94 -7.08 -4.15
N ASP A 83 4.22 -8.37 -4.39
CA ASP A 83 4.67 -9.32 -3.36
C ASP A 83 5.96 -8.85 -2.64
N TRP A 84 6.81 -8.12 -3.35
CA TRP A 84 8.04 -7.54 -2.81
C TRP A 84 7.78 -6.54 -1.67
N LEU A 85 6.59 -5.93 -1.56
CA LEU A 85 6.24 -5.04 -0.46
C LEU A 85 6.29 -5.74 0.90
N GLY A 86 5.96 -7.04 0.94
CA GLY A 86 6.10 -7.85 2.17
C GLY A 86 7.55 -8.07 2.58
N SER A 87 8.49 -7.90 1.66
CA SER A 87 9.93 -8.00 1.91
C SER A 87 10.55 -6.68 2.39
N ILE A 88 9.81 -5.56 2.33
CA ILE A 88 10.26 -4.27 2.88
C ILE A 88 10.14 -4.34 4.41
N GLY A 89 11.29 -4.51 5.06
CA GLY A 89 11.40 -4.80 6.49
C GLY A 89 10.56 -3.88 7.40
N GLY A 90 9.65 -4.51 8.15
CA GLY A 90 8.92 -3.89 9.27
C GLY A 90 7.41 -3.79 9.10
N ASN A 91 6.85 -4.00 7.91
CA ASN A 91 5.40 -3.92 7.67
C ASN A 91 4.86 -5.28 7.20
N LYS A 92 3.72 -5.69 7.76
CA LYS A 92 3.03 -6.93 7.36
C LYS A 92 1.98 -6.62 6.31
N VAL A 93 1.97 -7.38 5.21
CA VAL A 93 0.82 -7.40 4.28
C VAL A 93 -0.30 -8.19 4.96
N SER A 94 -1.32 -7.48 5.43
CA SER A 94 -2.45 -8.03 6.18
C SER A 94 -3.52 -8.62 5.27
N ALA A 95 -3.71 -8.05 4.08
CA ALA A 95 -4.70 -8.54 3.13
C ALA A 95 -4.33 -8.17 1.69
N LEU A 96 -4.73 -9.05 0.77
CA LEU A 96 -4.62 -8.89 -0.67
C LEU A 96 -6.02 -8.88 -1.28
N VAL A 97 -6.30 -7.90 -2.12
CA VAL A 97 -7.64 -7.66 -2.65
C VAL A 97 -7.61 -7.68 -4.17
N THR A 98 -8.34 -8.64 -4.75
CA THR A 98 -8.58 -8.78 -6.18
C THR A 98 -10.09 -8.74 -6.42
N PHE A 99 -10.59 -7.70 -7.10
CA PHE A 99 -11.98 -7.67 -7.55
C PHE A 99 -11.98 -7.88 -9.07
N GLU A 100 -12.64 -8.93 -9.54
CA GLU A 100 -12.89 -9.17 -10.96
C GLU A 100 -14.36 -8.90 -11.26
N GLY A 101 -14.65 -8.05 -12.24
CA GLY A 101 -16.02 -7.86 -12.76
C GLY A 101 -16.96 -7.00 -11.91
N ASP A 102 -16.54 -6.54 -10.73
CA ASP A 102 -17.32 -5.62 -9.89
C ASP A 102 -17.37 -4.20 -10.50
N ASP A 103 -18.53 -3.54 -10.42
CA ASP A 103 -18.65 -2.10 -10.70
C ASP A 103 -17.90 -1.26 -9.66
N VAL A 104 -17.55 -0.03 -10.03
CA VAL A 104 -16.76 0.90 -9.21
C VAL A 104 -17.33 1.05 -7.79
N GLU A 105 -18.65 1.21 -7.64
CA GLU A 105 -19.27 1.35 -6.30
C GLU A 105 -19.12 0.08 -5.45
N MET A 106 -19.22 -1.08 -6.08
CA MET A 106 -19.09 -2.37 -5.42
C MET A 106 -17.63 -2.61 -4.98
N GLN A 107 -16.67 -2.30 -5.84
CA GLN A 107 -15.24 -2.37 -5.52
C GLN A 107 -14.88 -1.47 -4.32
N VAL A 108 -15.35 -0.23 -4.32
CA VAL A 108 -15.11 0.73 -3.22
C VAL A 108 -15.76 0.25 -1.92
N SER A 109 -16.97 -0.29 -1.99
CA SER A 109 -17.71 -0.80 -0.83
C SER A 109 -17.05 -2.04 -0.22
N HIS A 110 -16.61 -2.98 -1.07
CA HIS A 110 -15.87 -4.16 -0.64
C HIS A 110 -14.53 -3.76 0.00
N LEU A 111 -13.79 -2.86 -0.63
CA LEU A 111 -12.53 -2.36 -0.09
C LEU A 111 -12.72 -1.66 1.27
N LEU A 112 -13.74 -0.80 1.40
CA LEU A 112 -14.07 -0.13 2.66
C LEU A 112 -14.37 -1.15 3.76
N THR A 113 -15.16 -2.18 3.44
CA THR A 113 -15.50 -3.25 4.39
C THR A 113 -14.26 -3.99 4.89
N LEU A 114 -13.34 -4.31 3.97
CA LEU A 114 -12.07 -4.97 4.30
C LEU A 114 -11.17 -4.06 5.15
N VAL A 115 -10.99 -2.80 4.77
CA VAL A 115 -10.20 -1.83 5.54
C VAL A 115 -10.73 -1.68 6.97
N LEU A 116 -12.05 -1.57 7.14
CA LEU A 116 -12.66 -1.47 8.47
C LEU A 116 -12.47 -2.75 9.29
N LYS A 117 -12.53 -3.93 8.66
CA LYS A 117 -12.28 -5.22 9.32
C LYS A 117 -10.85 -5.32 9.80
N GLU A 118 -9.88 -5.03 8.93
CA GLU A 118 -8.45 -5.09 9.25
C GLU A 118 -8.05 -4.02 10.27
N LEU A 119 -8.62 -2.81 10.19
CA LEU A 119 -8.39 -1.76 11.18
C LEU A 119 -8.87 -2.19 12.57
N LYS A 120 -10.06 -2.78 12.67
CA LYS A 120 -10.58 -3.33 13.94
C LYS A 120 -9.68 -4.43 14.49
N HIS A 121 -9.20 -5.32 13.62
CA HIS A 121 -8.31 -6.40 14.00
C HIS A 121 -6.97 -5.86 14.53
N ALA A 122 -6.34 -4.94 13.80
CA ALA A 122 -5.09 -4.32 14.21
C ALA A 122 -5.22 -3.51 15.51
N ILE A 123 -6.35 -2.86 15.76
CA ILE A 123 -6.63 -2.19 17.04
C ILE A 123 -6.73 -3.22 18.16
N ALA A 124 -7.47 -4.32 17.96
CA ALA A 124 -7.62 -5.37 18.97
C ALA A 124 -6.28 -6.03 19.33
N GLU A 125 -5.44 -6.33 18.34
CA GLU A 125 -4.11 -6.91 18.57
C GLU A 125 -3.19 -5.97 19.35
N ASN A 126 -3.25 -4.65 19.09
CA ASN A 126 -2.46 -3.66 19.81
C ASN A 126 -3.00 -3.34 21.22
N ILE A 127 -4.30 -3.52 21.48
CA ILE A 127 -4.88 -3.39 22.83
C ILE A 127 -4.49 -4.61 23.69
N LEU A 128 -4.40 -5.81 23.10
CA LEU A 128 -4.02 -7.05 23.82
C LEU A 128 -2.53 -7.14 24.17
N THR A 129 -1.70 -6.22 23.69
CA THR A 129 -0.26 -6.18 23.96
C THR A 129 0.14 -5.19 25.08
N TYR A 130 -0.82 -4.55 25.74
CA TYR A 130 -0.61 -3.64 26.89
C TYR A 130 -1.15 -4.20 28.20
#